data_AF-A0A965EZA3-F1
#
_entry.id   AF-A0A965EZA3-F1
#
_cell.length_a   1.000
_cell.length_b   1.000
_cell.length_c   1.000
_cell.angle_alpha   90.00
_cell.angle_beta   90.00
_cell.angle_gamma   90.00
#
_symmetry.space_group_name_H-M   'P 1'
#
loop_
_entity.id
_entity.type
_entity.pdbx_description
1 polymer ?
#
loop_
_entity_poly.entity_id
_entity_poly.type
_entity_poly.pdbx_seq_one_letter_code
_entity_poly.pdbx_strand_id
1 'polypeptide(L)'
;QGLSMTICWADLAEAALAIRSGAWWVTANLDVTLPTERGLLPGNGALVAALRAATDAEPLVAGKPGPALMEDALARGSFRAPLVVGDRPDTDIAGAVAARLPSLMVLTGVGTPSDVVYAGIDRRPTYLAPDLRALLGDPAQSAIGPHPAWRTEIGPDAVTVTATGRDPGPDGLSVVRVTARALWDADRPGLGVRAGDDTARAALQRWSVPAAPIG
;
A
#
# COMPACT_ATOMS: atom_id res chain seq x y z
N GLN A 1 16.06 5.11 -17.24
CA GLN A 1 15.70 3.74 -17.63
C GLN A 1 14.20 3.51 -17.42
N GLY A 2 13.55 2.89 -18.39
CA GLY A 2 12.18 2.41 -18.30
C GLY A 2 12.03 1.14 -19.13
N LEU A 3 10.90 0.45 -19.00
CA LEU A 3 10.66 -0.77 -19.75
C LEU A 3 10.39 -0.45 -21.24
N SER A 4 11.06 -1.19 -22.12
CA SER A 4 10.68 -1.33 -23.52
C SER A 4 10.76 -2.81 -23.89
N MET A 5 9.79 -3.28 -24.68
CA MET A 5 9.73 -4.69 -25.13
C MET A 5 10.84 -5.03 -26.14
N THR A 6 11.58 -4.03 -26.62
CA THR A 6 12.69 -4.21 -27.57
C THR A 6 14.07 -3.97 -26.95
N ILE A 7 14.15 -3.67 -25.64
CA ILE A 7 15.45 -3.59 -24.96
C ILE A 7 16.16 -4.93 -25.10
N CYS A 8 17.42 -4.87 -25.51
CA CYS A 8 18.27 -6.03 -25.71
C CYS A 8 19.57 -5.90 -24.92
N TRP A 9 20.41 -6.93 -25.01
CA TRP A 9 21.71 -6.96 -24.33
C TRP A 9 22.60 -5.76 -24.69
N ALA A 10 22.62 -5.34 -25.96
CA ALA A 10 23.46 -4.23 -26.40
C ALA A 10 23.10 -2.91 -25.71
N ASP A 11 21.80 -2.64 -25.53
CA ASP A 11 21.33 -1.45 -24.82
C ASP A 11 21.78 -1.45 -23.35
N LEU A 12 21.71 -2.61 -22.70
CA LEU A 12 22.17 -2.77 -21.31
C LEU A 12 23.69 -2.65 -21.18
N ALA A 13 24.45 -3.12 -22.18
CA ALA A 13 25.91 -2.99 -22.21
C ALA A 13 26.34 -1.51 -22.25
N GLU A 14 25.73 -0.72 -23.14
CA GLU A 14 25.99 0.73 -23.22
C GLU A 14 25.60 1.46 -21.93
N ALA A 15 24.44 1.12 -21.36
CA ALA A 15 24.03 1.67 -20.07
C ALA A 15 25.03 1.33 -18.96
N ALA A 16 25.52 0.09 -18.89
CA ALA A 16 26.50 -0.32 -17.89
C ALA A 16 27.83 0.45 -18.01
N LEU A 17 28.31 0.68 -19.24
CA LEU A 17 29.51 1.48 -19.50
C LEU A 17 29.31 2.94 -19.05
N ALA A 18 28.18 3.55 -19.40
CA ALA A 18 27.85 4.91 -18.98
C ALA A 18 27.75 5.05 -17.46
N ILE A 19 27.12 4.08 -16.79
CA ILE A 19 27.01 4.07 -15.32
C ILE A 19 28.39 3.96 -14.68
N ARG A 20 29.25 3.05 -15.18
CA ARG A 20 30.62 2.90 -14.68
C ARG A 20 31.50 4.12 -14.93
N SER A 21 31.20 4.93 -15.95
CA SER A 21 31.87 6.21 -16.20
C SER A 21 31.29 7.38 -15.39
N GLY A 22 30.34 7.11 -14.49
CA GLY A 22 29.80 8.09 -13.54
C GLY A 22 28.51 8.78 -13.99
N ALA A 23 27.83 8.28 -15.03
CA ALA A 23 26.53 8.82 -15.42
C ALA A 23 25.50 8.66 -14.29
N TRP A 24 24.64 9.67 -14.13
CA TRP A 24 23.56 9.62 -13.14
C TRP A 24 22.46 8.67 -13.62
N TRP A 25 22.28 7.57 -12.91
CA TRP A 25 21.31 6.55 -13.27
C TRP A 25 19.97 6.78 -12.58
N VAL A 26 18.94 7.05 -13.40
CA VAL A 26 17.56 7.23 -12.93
C VAL A 26 16.67 6.16 -13.57
N THR A 27 15.76 5.56 -12.81
CA THR A 27 14.79 4.56 -13.28
C THR A 27 13.35 4.94 -12.97
N ALA A 28 12.41 4.58 -13.85
CA ALA A 28 11.00 4.93 -13.71
C ALA A 28 10.31 4.19 -12.54
N ASN A 29 10.60 2.89 -12.37
CA ASN A 29 10.08 2.04 -11.29
C ASN A 29 11.01 0.82 -11.09
N LEU A 30 10.78 0.08 -10.00
CA LEU A 30 11.52 -1.14 -9.66
C LEU A 30 10.67 -2.41 -9.74
N ASP A 31 9.51 -2.37 -10.40
CA ASP A 31 8.62 -3.53 -10.49
C ASP A 31 9.30 -4.68 -11.24
N VAL A 32 9.57 -5.78 -10.55
CA VAL A 32 10.32 -6.93 -11.08
C VAL A 32 9.53 -7.67 -12.13
N THR A 33 8.19 -7.66 -12.03
CA THR A 33 7.29 -8.35 -12.95
C THR A 33 6.33 -7.40 -13.64
N LEU A 34 5.89 -7.77 -14.84
CA LEU A 34 4.83 -7.14 -15.60
C LEU A 34 3.69 -8.16 -15.81
N PRO A 35 2.51 -7.94 -15.22
CA PRO A 35 1.34 -8.80 -15.48
C PRO A 35 0.85 -8.70 -16.93
N THR A 36 0.59 -9.83 -17.57
CA THR A 36 -0.02 -9.93 -18.90
C THR A 36 -1.00 -11.11 -18.95
N GLU A 37 -1.80 -11.20 -20.02
CA GLU A 37 -2.68 -12.36 -20.27
C GLU A 37 -1.91 -13.69 -20.36
N ARG A 38 -0.63 -13.63 -20.73
CA ARG A 38 0.25 -14.81 -20.85
C ARG A 38 0.91 -15.20 -19.52
N GLY A 39 0.66 -14.44 -18.46
CA GLY A 39 1.30 -14.59 -17.15
C GLY A 39 2.23 -13.43 -16.79
N LEU A 40 3.06 -13.65 -15.77
CA LEU A 40 4.02 -12.67 -15.26
C LEU A 40 5.28 -12.67 -16.11
N LEU A 41 5.56 -11.55 -16.78
CA LEU A 41 6.77 -11.34 -17.57
C LEU A 41 7.80 -10.50 -16.79
N PRO A 42 9.07 -10.44 -17.24
CA PRO A 42 10.05 -9.51 -16.66
C PRO A 42 9.61 -8.05 -16.81
N GLY A 43 9.57 -7.33 -15.70
CA GLY A 43 9.32 -5.89 -15.64
C GLY A 43 10.61 -5.06 -15.70
N ASN A 44 10.48 -3.73 -15.55
CA ASN A 44 11.63 -2.84 -15.54
C ASN A 44 12.61 -3.16 -14.40
N GLY A 45 12.10 -3.58 -13.24
CA GLY A 45 12.90 -3.96 -12.08
C GLY A 45 13.84 -5.14 -12.36
N ALA A 46 13.47 -6.08 -13.24
CA ALA A 46 14.35 -7.16 -13.65
C ALA A 46 15.53 -6.64 -14.49
N LEU A 47 15.28 -5.69 -15.39
CA LEU A 47 16.33 -5.03 -16.18
C LEU A 47 17.24 -4.15 -15.30
N VAL A 48 16.67 -3.48 -14.29
CA VAL A 48 17.44 -2.76 -13.27
C VAL A 48 18.33 -3.72 -12.49
N ALA A 49 17.83 -4.88 -12.09
CA ALA A 49 18.61 -5.88 -11.37
C ALA A 49 19.82 -6.38 -12.19
N ALA A 50 19.64 -6.56 -13.51
CA ALA A 50 20.75 -6.90 -14.41
C ALA A 50 21.84 -5.81 -14.42
N LEU A 51 21.45 -4.53 -14.49
CA LEU A 51 22.40 -3.42 -14.46
C LEU A 51 23.06 -3.24 -13.09
N ARG A 52 22.33 -3.44 -11.98
CA ARG A 52 22.90 -3.46 -10.63
C ARG A 52 24.02 -4.50 -10.54
N ALA A 53 23.74 -5.74 -10.95
CA ALA A 53 24.71 -6.82 -10.95
C ALA A 53 25.92 -6.55 -11.86
N ALA A 54 25.72 -5.84 -12.98
CA ALA A 54 26.80 -5.51 -13.92
C ALA A 54 27.65 -4.30 -13.49
N THR A 55 27.17 -3.45 -12.57
CA THR A 55 27.79 -2.14 -12.27
C THR A 55 28.09 -1.89 -10.80
N ASP A 56 27.50 -2.66 -9.88
CA ASP A 56 27.46 -2.42 -8.43
C ASP A 56 26.84 -1.07 -8.03
N ALA A 57 26.17 -0.39 -8.97
CA ALA A 57 25.53 0.90 -8.76
C ALA A 57 24.04 0.74 -8.39
N GLU A 58 23.47 1.80 -7.81
CA GLU A 58 22.04 1.87 -7.46
C GLU A 58 21.37 3.04 -8.20
N PRO A 59 20.21 2.83 -8.86
CA PRO A 59 19.51 3.93 -9.52
C PRO A 59 18.73 4.79 -8.53
N LEU A 60 18.58 6.07 -8.86
CA LEU A 60 17.52 6.89 -8.30
C LEU A 60 16.18 6.47 -8.92
N VAL A 61 15.16 6.21 -8.10
CA VAL A 61 13.82 5.90 -8.59
C VAL A 61 13.01 7.18 -8.73
N ALA A 62 12.58 7.51 -9.94
CA ALA A 62 11.78 8.72 -10.22
C ALA A 62 10.30 8.54 -9.85
N GLY A 63 9.79 7.31 -9.88
CA GLY A 63 8.42 7.00 -9.53
C GLY A 63 8.18 6.84 -8.03
N LYS A 64 6.99 6.33 -7.71
CA LYS A 64 6.63 5.87 -6.36
C LYS A 64 7.65 4.83 -5.87
N PRO A 65 7.98 4.77 -4.57
CA PRO A 65 7.34 5.45 -3.44
C PRO A 65 7.87 6.86 -3.13
N GLY A 66 8.73 7.45 -3.96
CA GLY A 66 9.19 8.82 -3.76
C GLY A 66 8.07 9.86 -3.96
N PRO A 67 8.18 11.06 -3.36
CA PRO A 67 7.15 12.10 -3.48
C PRO A 67 7.18 12.82 -4.84
N ALA A 68 8.29 12.73 -5.58
CA ALA A 68 8.56 13.54 -6.77
C ALA A 68 7.46 13.48 -7.83
N LEU A 69 6.87 12.30 -8.08
CA LEU A 69 5.78 12.15 -9.06
C LEU A 69 4.52 12.91 -8.63
N MET A 70 4.23 12.92 -7.33
CA MET A 70 3.06 13.61 -6.78
C MET A 70 3.29 15.12 -6.72
N GLU A 71 4.50 15.55 -6.34
CA GLU A 71 4.91 16.96 -6.38
C GLU A 71 4.86 17.52 -7.80
N ASP A 72 5.35 16.79 -8.80
CA ASP A 72 5.23 17.17 -10.21
C ASP A 72 3.77 17.29 -10.65
N ALA A 73 2.92 16.32 -10.26
CA ALA A 73 1.49 16.38 -10.56
C ALA A 73 0.82 17.62 -9.95
N LEU A 74 1.17 17.98 -8.71
CA LEU A 74 0.66 19.17 -8.04
C LEU A 74 1.18 20.46 -8.67
N ALA A 75 2.42 20.48 -9.16
CA ALA A 75 3.01 21.65 -9.81
C ALA A 75 2.30 22.05 -11.13
N ARG A 76 1.50 21.15 -11.72
CA ARG A 76 0.72 21.40 -12.94
C ARG A 76 -0.47 22.34 -12.73
N GLY A 77 -0.81 22.68 -11.49
CA GLY A 77 -1.95 23.53 -11.18
C GLY A 77 -1.97 24.03 -9.75
N SER A 78 -3.07 24.67 -9.38
CA SER A 78 -3.32 25.09 -8.00
C SER A 78 -4.39 24.19 -7.40
N PHE A 79 -3.97 23.26 -6.56
CA PHE A 79 -4.86 22.33 -5.86
C PHE A 79 -4.91 22.68 -4.38
N ARG A 80 -6.10 22.61 -3.76
CA ARG A 80 -6.28 22.92 -2.33
C ARG A 80 -6.34 21.69 -1.43
N ALA A 81 -6.94 20.60 -1.94
CA ALA A 81 -7.15 19.38 -1.17
C ALA A 81 -6.95 18.14 -2.08
N PRO A 82 -5.73 17.90 -2.58
CA PRO A 82 -5.43 16.71 -3.37
C PRO A 82 -5.58 15.43 -2.53
N LEU A 83 -5.99 14.34 -3.18
CA LEU A 83 -6.11 13.01 -2.60
C LEU A 83 -5.42 12.02 -3.53
N VAL A 84 -4.52 11.19 -2.98
CA VAL A 84 -3.93 10.08 -3.73
C VAL A 84 -4.87 8.88 -3.66
N VAL A 85 -5.14 8.22 -4.78
CA VAL A 85 -5.95 7.00 -4.82
C VAL A 85 -5.11 5.89 -5.45
N GLY A 86 -5.02 4.73 -4.79
CA GLY A 86 -4.25 3.59 -5.29
C GLY A 86 -4.53 2.30 -4.54
N ASP A 87 -3.90 1.23 -4.97
CA ASP A 87 -4.14 -0.15 -4.50
C ASP A 87 -2.92 -0.78 -3.82
N ARG A 88 -1.77 -0.09 -3.81
CA ARG A 88 -0.51 -0.62 -3.31
C ARG A 88 0.06 0.21 -2.14
N PRO A 89 0.19 -0.38 -0.94
CA PRO A 89 0.81 0.29 0.21
C PRO A 89 2.27 0.72 -0.03
N ASP A 90 3.04 -0.12 -0.72
CA ASP A 90 4.48 0.05 -0.96
C ASP A 90 4.81 1.08 -2.07
N THR A 91 3.82 1.55 -2.81
CA THR A 91 4.01 2.56 -3.86
C THR A 91 3.05 3.74 -3.71
N ASP A 92 1.74 3.55 -3.91
CA ASP A 92 0.75 4.64 -3.87
C ASP A 92 0.69 5.30 -2.51
N ILE A 93 0.50 4.49 -1.48
CA ILE A 93 0.33 5.00 -0.12
C ILE A 93 1.65 5.52 0.41
N ALA A 94 2.76 4.81 0.16
CA ALA A 94 4.09 5.27 0.50
C ALA A 94 4.45 6.61 -0.15
N GLY A 95 4.15 6.76 -1.44
CA GLY A 95 4.31 8.04 -2.13
C GLY A 95 3.45 9.14 -1.51
N ALA A 96 2.19 8.84 -1.17
CA ALA A 96 1.29 9.81 -0.59
C ALA A 96 1.79 10.30 0.77
N VAL A 97 2.24 9.38 1.62
CA VAL A 97 2.83 9.68 2.93
C VAL A 97 4.10 10.52 2.76
N ALA A 98 4.99 10.14 1.83
CA ALA A 98 6.21 10.88 1.52
C ALA A 98 5.91 12.31 1.04
N ALA A 99 4.86 12.48 0.23
CA ALA A 99 4.38 13.78 -0.26
C ALA A 99 3.48 14.53 0.74
N ARG A 100 3.24 13.97 1.92
CA ARG A 100 2.34 14.50 2.98
C ARG A 100 0.91 14.74 2.48
N LEU A 101 0.41 13.87 1.62
CA LEU A 101 -0.93 13.90 1.05
C LEU A 101 -1.83 12.86 1.72
N PRO A 102 -3.13 13.14 1.89
CA PRO A 102 -4.08 12.11 2.26
C PRO A 102 -4.17 11.06 1.14
N SER A 103 -4.50 9.83 1.51
CA SER A 103 -4.62 8.73 0.56
C SER A 103 -5.82 7.84 0.81
N LEU A 104 -6.44 7.38 -0.27
CA LEU A 104 -7.47 6.36 -0.31
C LEU A 104 -6.89 5.08 -0.90
N MET A 105 -6.82 4.02 -0.08
CA MET A 105 -6.49 2.69 -0.57
C MET A 105 -7.77 1.95 -1.02
N VAL A 106 -7.74 1.42 -2.24
CA VAL A 106 -8.80 0.56 -2.79
C VAL A 106 -8.35 -0.89 -2.89
N LEU A 107 -9.29 -1.84 -2.76
CA LEU A 107 -9.01 -3.28 -2.74
C LEU A 107 -9.35 -3.98 -4.07
N THR A 108 -9.26 -3.24 -5.18
CA THR A 108 -9.50 -3.77 -6.54
C THR A 108 -8.24 -4.30 -7.23
N GLY A 109 -7.07 -4.14 -6.61
CA GLY A 109 -5.79 -4.46 -7.22
C GLY A 109 -4.94 -5.38 -6.36
N VAL A 110 -3.67 -5.01 -6.12
CA VAL A 110 -2.66 -5.90 -5.54
C VAL A 110 -2.72 -5.97 -4.01
N GLY A 111 -2.91 -4.83 -3.34
CA GLY A 111 -2.87 -4.77 -1.88
C GLY A 111 -4.05 -5.46 -1.20
N THR A 112 -3.78 -6.05 -0.03
CA THR A 112 -4.76 -6.79 0.76
C THR A 112 -5.18 -6.02 2.02
N PRO A 113 -6.33 -6.36 2.64
CA PRO A 113 -6.69 -5.86 3.96
C PRO A 113 -5.60 -6.08 5.02
N SER A 114 -4.92 -7.22 4.95
CA SER A 114 -3.82 -7.55 5.88
C SER A 114 -2.63 -6.61 5.70
N ASP A 115 -2.28 -6.25 4.45
CA ASP A 115 -1.19 -5.30 4.19
C ASP A 115 -1.46 -3.93 4.82
N VAL A 116 -2.73 -3.50 4.85
CA VAL A 116 -3.15 -2.26 5.52
C VAL A 116 -3.05 -2.39 7.04
N VAL A 117 -3.61 -3.47 7.59
CA VAL A 117 -3.64 -3.71 9.04
C VAL A 117 -2.23 -3.68 9.64
N TYR A 118 -1.26 -4.29 8.97
CA TYR A 118 0.13 -4.38 9.44
C TYR A 118 1.06 -3.33 8.81
N ALA A 119 0.53 -2.29 8.17
CA ALA A 119 1.33 -1.28 7.50
C ALA A 119 2.23 -0.49 8.47
N GLY A 120 3.51 -0.36 8.11
CA GLY A 120 4.45 0.58 8.72
C GLY A 120 3.99 2.03 8.54
N ILE A 121 4.46 2.94 9.40
CA ILE A 121 4.02 4.35 9.40
C ILE A 121 4.17 5.05 8.05
N ASP A 122 5.16 4.64 7.26
CA ASP A 122 5.44 5.11 5.90
C ASP A 122 4.41 4.63 4.86
N ARG A 123 3.47 3.74 5.22
CA ARG A 123 2.55 3.07 4.29
C ARG A 123 1.11 3.03 4.80
N ARG A 124 0.77 3.84 5.80
CA ARG A 124 -0.58 3.89 6.41
C ARG A 124 -1.50 4.79 5.57
N PRO A 125 -2.56 4.26 4.94
CA PRO A 125 -3.50 5.09 4.20
C PRO A 125 -4.39 5.90 5.15
N THR A 126 -4.96 7.00 4.64
CA THR A 126 -5.94 7.80 5.40
C THR A 126 -7.33 7.14 5.38
N TYR A 127 -7.69 6.61 4.21
CA TYR A 127 -8.97 5.96 3.93
C TYR A 127 -8.74 4.58 3.34
N LEU A 128 -9.65 3.66 3.62
CA LEU A 128 -9.72 2.33 3.01
C LEU A 128 -11.12 2.12 2.44
N ALA A 129 -11.23 1.64 1.21
CA ALA A 129 -12.51 1.33 0.58
C ALA A 129 -12.41 0.08 -0.30
N PRO A 130 -13.54 -0.54 -0.68
CA PRO A 130 -13.52 -1.66 -1.61
C PRO A 130 -13.02 -1.22 -2.99
N ASP A 131 -13.50 -0.08 -3.48
CA ASP A 131 -13.26 0.42 -4.83
C ASP A 131 -13.58 1.92 -4.96
N LEU A 132 -13.49 2.44 -6.18
CA LEU A 132 -13.67 3.86 -6.49
C LEU A 132 -15.07 4.41 -6.21
N ARG A 133 -16.10 3.57 -6.01
CA ARG A 133 -17.45 4.05 -5.66
C ARG A 133 -17.47 4.83 -4.36
N ALA A 134 -16.50 4.60 -3.47
CA ALA A 134 -16.34 5.37 -2.23
C ALA A 134 -16.08 6.86 -2.46
N LEU A 135 -15.59 7.27 -3.63
CA LEU A 135 -15.40 8.68 -3.99
C LEU A 135 -16.72 9.46 -4.08
N LEU A 136 -17.86 8.75 -4.19
CA LEU A 136 -19.20 9.34 -4.27
C LEU A 136 -19.88 9.45 -2.90
N GLY A 137 -19.30 8.85 -1.85
CA GLY A 137 -19.88 8.76 -0.52
C GLY A 137 -19.33 9.79 0.46
N ASP A 138 -19.78 9.69 1.71
CA ASP A 138 -19.21 10.45 2.82
C ASP A 138 -17.80 9.89 3.14
N PRO A 139 -16.74 10.72 3.11
CA PRO A 139 -15.38 10.30 3.45
C PRO A 139 -15.29 9.60 4.81
N ALA A 140 -16.13 9.98 5.78
CA ALA A 140 -16.17 9.38 7.11
C ALA A 140 -16.47 7.87 7.08
N GLN A 141 -17.18 7.37 6.07
CA GLN A 141 -17.47 5.94 5.91
C GLN A 141 -16.21 5.12 5.56
N SER A 142 -15.23 5.77 4.93
CA SER A 142 -13.99 5.12 4.48
C SER A 142 -12.78 5.41 5.38
N ALA A 143 -12.90 6.34 6.33
CA ALA A 143 -11.80 6.77 7.19
C ALA A 143 -11.30 5.65 8.10
N ILE A 144 -9.97 5.48 8.17
CA ILE A 144 -9.37 4.53 9.09
C ILE A 144 -9.36 5.13 10.49
N GLY A 145 -10.14 4.54 11.39
CA GLY A 145 -10.34 5.04 12.73
C GLY A 145 -11.32 4.19 13.55
N PRO A 146 -11.70 4.66 14.74
CA PRO A 146 -12.72 4.03 15.55
C PRO A 146 -14.06 3.93 14.82
N HIS A 147 -14.81 2.85 15.06
CA HIS A 147 -16.15 2.66 14.49
C HIS A 147 -17.10 2.09 15.54
N PRO A 148 -18.33 2.60 15.68
CA PRO A 148 -19.23 2.23 16.79
C PRO A 148 -19.65 0.75 16.81
N ALA A 149 -19.57 0.05 15.68
CA ALA A 149 -19.87 -1.40 15.58
C ALA A 149 -18.83 -2.30 16.26
N TRP A 150 -17.65 -1.76 16.59
CA TRP A 150 -16.51 -2.55 17.06
C TRP A 150 -15.85 -1.90 18.27
N ARG A 151 -15.61 -2.70 19.30
CA ARG A 151 -14.72 -2.36 20.41
C ARG A 151 -13.36 -2.98 20.16
N THR A 152 -12.30 -2.23 20.40
CA THR A 152 -10.92 -2.73 20.33
C THR A 152 -10.25 -2.59 21.68
N GLU A 153 -9.54 -3.65 22.09
CA GLU A 153 -8.78 -3.69 23.34
C GLU A 153 -7.34 -4.07 23.03
N ILE A 154 -6.40 -3.18 23.38
CA ILE A 154 -4.97 -3.38 23.15
C ILE A 154 -4.40 -4.15 24.34
N GLY A 155 -4.24 -5.47 24.19
CA GLY A 155 -3.67 -6.35 25.20
C GLY A 155 -2.15 -6.50 25.09
N PRO A 156 -1.53 -7.31 25.96
CA PRO A 156 -0.09 -7.59 25.92
C PRO A 156 0.32 -8.30 24.62
N ASP A 157 -0.45 -9.29 24.17
CA ASP A 157 -0.06 -10.17 23.04
C ASP A 157 -0.86 -9.94 21.75
N ALA A 158 -2.02 -9.28 21.85
CA ALA A 158 -2.89 -9.04 20.70
C ALA A 158 -3.78 -7.82 20.90
N VAL A 159 -4.27 -7.28 19.78
CA VAL A 159 -5.47 -6.44 19.74
C VAL A 159 -6.70 -7.35 19.65
N THR A 160 -7.58 -7.27 20.63
CA THR A 160 -8.87 -7.98 20.61
C THR A 160 -9.94 -7.09 20.01
N VAL A 161 -10.70 -7.61 19.05
CA VAL A 161 -11.82 -6.93 18.39
C VAL A 161 -13.13 -7.62 18.74
N THR A 162 -14.11 -6.87 19.23
CA THR A 162 -15.40 -7.39 19.71
C THR A 162 -16.54 -6.58 19.08
N ALA A 163 -17.58 -7.25 18.58
CA ALA A 163 -18.77 -6.63 18.05
C ALA A 163 -19.61 -5.98 19.16
N THR A 164 -20.19 -4.82 18.87
CA THR A 164 -21.08 -4.10 19.81
C THR A 164 -22.57 -4.31 19.51
N GLY A 165 -22.88 -5.01 18.41
CA GLY A 165 -24.24 -5.17 17.88
C GLY A 165 -24.76 -3.98 17.06
N ARG A 166 -23.95 -2.91 16.88
CA ARG A 166 -24.31 -1.80 16.00
C ARG A 166 -23.98 -2.12 14.53
N ASP A 167 -24.65 -1.41 13.62
CA ASP A 167 -24.45 -1.57 12.18
C ASP A 167 -22.98 -1.31 11.78
N PRO A 168 -22.28 -2.29 11.17
CA PRO A 168 -20.90 -2.12 10.69
C PRO A 168 -20.80 -1.27 9.42
N GLY A 169 -21.90 -0.81 8.85
CA GLY A 169 -21.93 -0.02 7.63
C GLY A 169 -21.93 -0.87 6.36
N PRO A 170 -22.05 -0.21 5.19
CA PRO A 170 -22.50 -0.86 3.97
C PRO A 170 -21.43 -1.72 3.27
N ASP A 171 -20.15 -1.44 3.50
CA ASP A 171 -19.06 -2.08 2.78
C ASP A 171 -18.41 -3.25 3.52
N GLY A 172 -18.75 -3.44 4.80
CA GLY A 172 -18.18 -4.49 5.65
C GLY A 172 -16.70 -4.30 6.02
N LEU A 173 -16.04 -3.22 5.60
CA LEU A 173 -14.61 -2.97 5.86
C LEU A 173 -14.37 -2.26 7.19
N SER A 174 -15.42 -1.84 7.91
CA SER A 174 -15.26 -1.16 9.20
C SER A 174 -14.42 -1.97 10.19
N VAL A 175 -14.54 -3.31 10.20
CA VAL A 175 -13.70 -4.17 11.05
C VAL A 175 -12.21 -4.05 10.72
N VAL A 176 -11.85 -3.95 9.44
CA VAL A 176 -10.47 -3.78 8.99
C VAL A 176 -9.94 -2.41 9.42
N ARG A 177 -10.76 -1.36 9.25
CA ARG A 177 -10.43 0.02 9.63
C ARG A 177 -10.13 0.15 11.13
N VAL A 178 -11.00 -0.40 12.01
CA VAL A 178 -10.74 -0.32 13.46
C VAL A 178 -9.52 -1.14 13.87
N THR A 179 -9.33 -2.30 13.24
CA THR A 179 -8.23 -3.22 13.57
C THR A 179 -6.89 -2.60 13.19
N ALA A 180 -6.79 -2.04 11.98
CA ALA A 180 -5.62 -1.30 11.52
C ALA A 180 -5.32 -0.14 12.49
N ARG A 181 -6.32 0.68 12.80
CA ARG A 181 -6.14 1.80 13.73
C ARG A 181 -5.61 1.36 15.10
N ALA A 182 -6.22 0.32 15.70
CA ALA A 182 -5.82 -0.17 17.01
C ALA A 182 -4.41 -0.76 17.04
N LEU A 183 -3.99 -1.45 15.97
CA LEU A 183 -2.61 -1.94 15.84
C LEU A 183 -1.61 -0.79 15.66
N TRP A 184 -1.97 0.22 14.88
CA TRP A 184 -1.14 1.41 14.69
C TRP A 184 -0.99 2.22 15.97
N ASP A 185 -2.05 2.30 16.78
CA ASP A 185 -2.04 2.95 18.10
C ASP A 185 -1.23 2.18 19.14
N ALA A 186 -1.21 0.84 19.03
CA ALA A 186 -0.41 0.00 19.90
C ALA A 186 1.11 0.19 19.67
N ASP A 187 1.52 0.63 18.48
CA ASP A 187 2.89 0.85 18.03
C ASP A 187 3.87 -0.27 18.41
N ARG A 188 3.38 -1.52 18.32
CA ARG A 188 4.13 -2.74 18.67
C ARG A 188 4.22 -3.66 17.45
N PRO A 189 5.36 -3.68 16.76
CA PRO A 189 5.57 -4.57 15.62
C PRO A 189 5.33 -6.04 15.99
N GLY A 190 4.63 -6.77 15.15
CA GLY A 190 4.34 -8.19 15.35
C GLY A 190 3.19 -8.49 16.33
N LEU A 191 2.53 -7.49 16.89
CA LEU A 191 1.33 -7.69 17.71
C LEU A 191 0.21 -8.31 16.85
N GLY A 192 -0.38 -9.41 17.33
CA GLY A 192 -1.42 -10.13 16.60
C GLY A 192 -2.81 -9.51 16.75
N VAL A 193 -3.78 -10.10 16.05
CA VAL A 193 -5.21 -9.80 16.21
C VAL A 193 -5.92 -11.00 16.84
N ARG A 194 -6.91 -10.75 17.70
CA ARG A 194 -7.80 -11.76 18.28
C ARG A 194 -9.25 -11.35 18.10
N ALA A 195 -10.12 -12.30 17.78
CA ALA A 195 -11.56 -12.06 17.81
C ALA A 195 -12.09 -12.28 19.23
N GLY A 196 -12.84 -11.31 19.77
CA GLY A 196 -13.47 -11.39 21.08
C GLY A 196 -14.83 -12.10 21.08
N ASP A 197 -15.44 -12.26 19.90
CA ASP A 197 -16.71 -12.96 19.71
C ASP A 197 -16.82 -13.55 18.28
N ASP A 198 -17.88 -14.32 18.04
CA ASP A 198 -18.12 -14.99 16.75
C ASP A 198 -18.37 -14.01 15.60
N THR A 199 -18.95 -12.85 15.88
CA THR A 199 -19.29 -11.83 14.88
C THR A 199 -18.02 -11.16 14.39
N ALA A 200 -17.14 -10.74 15.30
CA ALA A 200 -15.83 -10.21 14.98
C ALA A 200 -14.97 -11.25 14.25
N ARG A 201 -15.03 -12.52 14.65
CA ARG A 201 -14.29 -13.59 13.96
C ARG A 201 -14.74 -13.72 12.51
N ALA A 202 -16.04 -13.82 12.26
CA ALA A 202 -16.57 -13.94 10.92
C ALA A 202 -16.23 -12.73 10.05
N ALA A 203 -16.28 -11.52 10.63
CA ALA A 203 -15.94 -10.28 9.92
C ALA A 203 -14.45 -10.19 9.56
N LEU A 204 -13.54 -10.57 10.47
CA LEU A 204 -12.09 -10.62 10.20
C LEU A 204 -11.76 -11.69 9.15
N GLN A 205 -12.37 -12.87 9.25
CA GLN A 205 -12.20 -13.96 8.29
C GLN A 205 -12.67 -13.59 6.88
N ARG A 206 -13.80 -12.86 6.76
CA ARG A 206 -14.31 -12.37 5.47
C ARG A 206 -13.26 -11.57 4.69
N TRP A 207 -12.38 -10.86 5.39
CA TRP A 207 -11.33 -10.03 4.81
C TRP A 207 -9.94 -10.64 4.91
N SER A 208 -9.85 -11.93 5.25
CA SER A 208 -8.58 -12.66 5.38
C SER A 208 -7.58 -11.99 6.33
N VAL A 209 -8.07 -11.28 7.35
CA VAL A 209 -7.21 -10.71 8.40
C VAL A 209 -6.91 -11.83 9.41
N PRO A 210 -5.65 -12.25 9.58
CA PRO A 210 -5.31 -13.34 10.49
C PRO A 210 -5.67 -12.98 11.93
N ALA A 211 -6.50 -13.78 12.57
CA ALA A 211 -6.89 -13.59 13.96
C ALA A 211 -6.92 -14.91 14.74
N ALA A 212 -6.38 -14.90 15.96
CA ALA A 212 -6.44 -16.04 16.85
C ALA A 212 -7.90 -16.32 17.29
N PRO A 213 -8.28 -17.60 17.51
CA PRO A 213 -9.61 -17.96 18.00
C PRO A 213 -9.88 -17.44 19.42
N ILE A 214 -11.15 -17.47 19.82
CA ILE A 214 -11.57 -17.17 21.19
C ILE A 214 -10.93 -18.21 22.10
N GLY A 215 -10.23 -17.74 23.15
CA GLY A 215 -9.71 -18.58 24.23
C GLY A 215 -10.72 -18.76 25.34
#